data_AF-A0A3R7DVB7-F1
#
_entry.id   AF-A0A3R7DVB7-F1
#
_cell.length_a   1.000
_cell.length_b   1.000
_cell.length_c   1.000
_cell.angle_alpha   90.00
_cell.angle_beta   90.00
_cell.angle_gamma   90.00
#
_symmetry.space_group_name_H-M   'P 1'
#
loop_
_entity.id
_entity.type
_entity.pdbx_description
1 polymer ?
#
loop_
_entity_poly.entity_id
_entity_poly.type
_entity_poly.pdbx_seq_one_letter_code
_entity_poly.pdbx_strand_id
1 'polypeptide(L)'
;VMLHYWVTLMGFLYLALRTSPLQAMKACWPAQVFAFCSASSAATLPVTLQCGEQAHVPSSVGSFILTMGATLNMNGTSIYFPCAVVYLAVSTGDEAKFTVVSYILLALLSTMSAAAAAPVPSAALVLVLPMFNAVCGTTNAPTPANFSYLLAMDFLLDRFRTWLNVSGDLVVAQCVAAMEKQAMPPRRVSSSTDPEEGDSSLSSP
;
A
#
# COMPACT_ATOMS: atom_id res chain seq x y z
N VAL A 1 -8.79 -4.46 -8.34
CA VAL A 1 -8.40 -3.21 -7.66
C VAL A 1 -9.55 -2.59 -6.88
N MET A 2 -10.60 -2.08 -7.54
CA MET A 2 -11.70 -1.37 -6.85
C MET A 2 -12.41 -2.23 -5.78
N LEU A 3 -12.67 -3.50 -6.09
CA LEU A 3 -13.25 -4.43 -5.12
C LEU A 3 -12.40 -4.55 -3.85
N HIS A 4 -11.07 -4.68 -3.99
CA HIS A 4 -10.15 -4.78 -2.86
C HIS A 4 -10.12 -3.51 -2.01
N TYR A 5 -10.21 -2.34 -2.64
CA TYR A 5 -10.32 -1.07 -1.92
C TYR A 5 -11.61 -1.02 -1.08
N TRP A 6 -12.76 -1.15 -1.75
CA TRP A 6 -14.06 -0.91 -1.14
C TRP A 6 -14.48 -1.99 -0.14
N VAL A 7 -14.06 -3.23 -0.36
CA VAL A 7 -14.42 -4.36 0.51
C VAL A 7 -13.30 -4.63 1.51
N THR A 8 -12.10 -4.95 1.03
CA THR A 8 -11.03 -5.42 1.91
C THR A 8 -10.42 -4.29 2.74
N LEU A 9 -9.95 -3.22 2.10
CA LEU A 9 -9.25 -2.14 2.82
C LEU A 9 -10.22 -1.34 3.70
N MET A 10 -11.36 -0.91 3.15
CA MET A 10 -12.36 -0.18 3.94
C MET A 10 -12.99 -1.06 5.03
N GLY A 11 -13.22 -2.34 4.74
CA GLY A 11 -13.70 -3.30 5.74
C GLY A 11 -12.70 -3.50 6.87
N PHE A 12 -11.41 -3.67 6.55
CA PHE A 12 -10.36 -3.79 7.56
C PHE A 12 -10.21 -2.53 8.40
N LEU A 13 -10.25 -1.35 7.77
CA LEU A 13 -10.21 -0.06 8.47
C LEU A 13 -11.40 0.11 9.41
N TYR A 14 -12.61 -0.24 8.95
CA TYR A 14 -13.82 -0.21 9.76
C TYR A 14 -13.70 -1.15 10.98
N LEU A 15 -13.17 -2.36 10.79
CA LEU A 15 -12.97 -3.32 11.88
C LEU A 15 -11.96 -2.81 12.92
N ALA A 16 -10.89 -2.16 12.50
CA ALA A 16 -9.84 -1.65 13.38
C ALA A 16 -10.24 -0.38 14.14
N LEU A 17 -10.85 0.60 13.45
CA LEU A 17 -11.18 1.91 14.03
C LEU A 17 -12.59 1.94 14.64
N ARG A 18 -13.51 1.07 14.19
CA ARG A 18 -14.94 1.08 14.53
C ARG A 18 -15.62 2.44 14.25
N THR A 19 -15.12 3.18 13.27
CA THR A 19 -15.66 4.45 12.79
C THR A 19 -15.89 4.39 11.29
N SER A 20 -16.56 5.40 10.73
CA SER A 20 -16.81 5.47 9.29
C SER A 20 -15.48 5.50 8.51
N PRO A 21 -15.18 4.48 7.67
CA PRO A 21 -13.91 4.39 6.97
C PRO A 21 -13.74 5.50 5.94
N LEU A 22 -14.85 5.96 5.35
CA LEU A 22 -14.86 7.11 4.43
C LEU A 22 -14.44 8.40 5.13
N GLN A 23 -14.85 8.59 6.38
CA GLN A 23 -14.46 9.77 7.16
C GLN A 23 -12.98 9.71 7.53
N ALA A 24 -12.49 8.53 7.93
CA ALA A 24 -11.08 8.29 8.24
C ALA A 24 -10.19 8.56 7.01
N MET A 25 -10.61 8.12 5.82
CA MET A 25 -9.86 8.34 4.57
C MET A 25 -10.00 9.74 3.97
N LYS A 26 -10.86 10.62 4.52
CA LYS A 26 -11.08 11.96 3.97
C LYS A 26 -9.79 12.80 3.98
N ALA A 27 -9.00 12.71 5.05
CA ALA A 27 -7.71 13.39 5.16
C ALA A 27 -6.65 12.81 4.19
N CYS A 28 -6.85 11.58 3.73
CA CYS A 28 -5.95 10.85 2.84
C CYS A 28 -6.19 11.12 1.34
N TRP A 29 -7.25 11.86 1.00
CA TRP A 29 -7.62 12.14 -0.38
C TRP A 29 -6.50 12.81 -1.23
N PRO A 30 -5.72 13.78 -0.71
CA PRO A 30 -4.64 14.40 -1.50
C PRO A 30 -3.58 13.40 -1.94
N ALA A 31 -3.14 12.50 -1.04
CA ALA A 31 -2.19 11.44 -1.37
C ALA A 31 -2.75 10.47 -2.43
N GLN A 32 -4.03 10.10 -2.31
CA GLN A 32 -4.71 9.27 -3.31
C GLN A 32 -4.71 9.91 -4.69
N VAL A 33 -5.13 11.18 -4.80
CA VAL A 33 -5.14 11.90 -6.08
C VAL A 33 -3.73 12.01 -6.65
N PHE A 34 -2.74 12.35 -5.83
CA PHE A 34 -1.36 12.45 -6.30
C PHE A 34 -0.78 11.10 -6.74
N ALA A 35 -1.08 10.01 -6.04
CA ALA A 35 -0.73 8.64 -6.43
C ALA A 35 -1.30 8.27 -7.81
N PHE A 36 -2.57 8.61 -8.03
CA PHE A 36 -3.23 8.37 -9.31
C PHE A 36 -2.61 9.21 -10.44
N CYS A 37 -2.27 10.47 -10.19
CA CYS A 37 -1.69 11.35 -11.20
C CYS A 37 -0.25 10.96 -11.54
N SER A 38 0.58 10.73 -10.52
CA SER A 38 2.01 10.45 -10.65
C SER A 38 2.31 9.02 -11.08
N ALA A 39 1.41 8.07 -10.80
CA ALA A 39 1.62 6.64 -10.95
C ALA A 39 2.84 6.08 -10.16
N SER A 40 3.37 6.81 -9.18
CA SER A 40 4.51 6.37 -8.35
C SER A 40 4.23 6.47 -6.86
N SER A 41 4.35 5.35 -6.14
CA SER A 41 4.25 5.33 -4.66
C SER A 41 5.41 6.09 -4.02
N ALA A 42 6.62 5.95 -4.56
CA ALA A 42 7.80 6.66 -4.05
C ALA A 42 7.67 8.19 -4.22
N ALA A 43 7.20 8.66 -5.38
CA ALA A 43 6.96 10.08 -5.59
C ALA A 43 5.85 10.64 -4.68
N THR A 44 4.89 9.79 -4.30
CA THR A 44 3.75 10.18 -3.45
C THR A 44 4.11 10.21 -1.96
N LEU A 45 5.19 9.52 -1.54
CA LEU A 45 5.54 9.33 -0.12
C LEU A 45 5.52 10.63 0.72
N PRO A 46 6.06 11.77 0.28
CA PRO A 46 6.01 13.01 1.07
C PRO A 46 4.56 13.47 1.34
N VAL A 47 3.67 13.34 0.36
CA VAL A 47 2.25 13.68 0.49
C VAL A 47 1.54 12.65 1.38
N THR A 48 1.90 11.36 1.25
CA THR A 48 1.39 10.29 2.10
C THR A 48 1.73 10.51 3.57
N LEU A 49 2.97 10.90 3.89
CA LEU A 49 3.40 11.21 5.25
C LEU A 49 2.57 12.36 5.85
N GLN A 50 2.41 13.46 5.11
CA GLN A 50 1.59 14.59 5.54
C GLN A 50 0.12 14.20 5.76
N CYS A 51 -0.46 13.39 4.87
CA CYS A 51 -1.82 12.88 5.02
C CYS A 51 -1.96 11.95 6.23
N GLY A 52 -0.92 11.15 6.53
CA GLY A 52 -0.88 10.30 7.72
C GLY A 52 -0.90 11.11 9.01
N GLU A 53 -0.13 12.20 9.09
CA GLU A 53 -0.14 13.13 10.22
C GLU A 53 -1.51 13.80 10.38
N GLN A 54 -2.14 14.24 9.28
CA GLN A 54 -3.50 14.79 9.27
C GLN A 54 -4.56 13.77 9.68
N ALA A 55 -4.31 12.48 9.43
CA ALA A 55 -5.14 11.36 9.91
C ALA A 55 -4.81 10.94 11.36
N HIS A 56 -4.07 11.76 12.10
CA HIS A 56 -3.67 11.53 13.50
C HIS A 56 -2.83 10.26 13.73
N VAL A 57 -2.09 9.81 12.71
CA VAL A 57 -1.08 8.75 12.88
C VAL A 57 0.15 9.36 13.56
N PRO A 58 0.66 8.77 14.67
CA PRO A 58 1.89 9.22 15.30
C PRO A 58 3.06 9.21 14.31
N SER A 59 3.90 10.26 14.31
CA SER A 59 5.01 10.40 13.36
C SER A 59 5.98 9.21 13.40
N SER A 60 6.20 8.61 14.57
CA SER A 60 7.01 7.39 14.74
C SER A 60 6.45 6.19 13.97
N VAL A 61 5.13 5.98 14.04
CA VAL A 61 4.44 4.90 13.31
C VAL A 61 4.35 5.24 11.82
N GLY A 62 3.93 6.46 11.49
CA GLY A 62 3.74 6.91 10.12
C GLY A 62 5.02 6.84 9.30
N SER A 63 6.13 7.38 9.83
CA SER A 63 7.42 7.40 9.12
C SER A 63 7.93 6.00 8.80
N PHE A 64 7.76 5.04 9.71
CA PHE A 64 8.17 3.66 9.49
C PHE A 64 7.23 2.91 8.54
N ILE A 65 5.93 2.87 8.87
CA ILE A 65 4.94 2.08 8.13
C ILE A 65 4.74 2.60 6.71
N LEU A 66 4.64 3.92 6.51
CA LEU A 66 4.38 4.51 5.19
C LEU A 66 5.62 4.40 4.28
N THR A 67 6.82 4.53 4.82
CA THR A 67 8.07 4.37 4.04
C THR A 67 8.28 2.91 3.64
N MET A 68 8.07 1.97 4.57
CA MET A 68 8.14 0.53 4.26
C MET A 68 7.04 0.12 3.28
N GLY A 69 5.82 0.61 3.50
CA GLY A 69 4.64 0.37 2.66
C GLY A 69 4.84 0.81 1.23
N ALA A 70 5.41 2.00 1.00
CA ALA A 70 5.68 2.52 -0.34
C ALA A 70 6.52 1.59 -1.23
N THR A 71 7.30 0.67 -0.62
CA THR A 71 8.09 -0.34 -1.35
C THR A 71 7.45 -1.73 -1.30
N LEU A 72 6.99 -2.17 -0.12
CA LEU A 72 6.60 -3.56 0.11
C LEU A 72 5.09 -3.82 -0.09
N ASN A 73 4.24 -2.83 0.16
CA ASN A 73 2.79 -2.98 0.13
C ASN A 73 2.23 -2.75 -1.27
N MET A 74 2.47 -3.73 -2.13
CA MET A 74 2.10 -3.70 -3.54
C MET A 74 0.85 -4.54 -3.88
N ASN A 75 -0.25 -4.33 -3.15
CA ASN A 75 -1.52 -5.06 -3.35
C ASN A 75 -2.12 -4.89 -4.76
N GLY A 76 -2.03 -3.70 -5.34
CA GLY A 76 -2.46 -3.45 -6.71
C GLY A 76 -1.63 -4.23 -7.72
N THR A 77 -0.33 -4.34 -7.48
CA THR A 77 0.61 -5.09 -8.31
C THR A 77 0.35 -6.59 -8.22
N SER A 78 0.11 -7.11 -7.02
CA SER A 78 -0.20 -8.54 -6.82
C SER A 78 -1.54 -8.97 -7.41
N ILE A 79 -2.50 -8.05 -7.53
CA ILE A 79 -3.76 -8.29 -8.27
C ILE A 79 -3.52 -8.22 -9.78
N TYR A 80 -2.69 -7.28 -10.25
CA TYR A 80 -2.44 -7.09 -11.68
C TYR A 80 -1.73 -8.27 -12.33
N PHE A 81 -0.72 -8.82 -11.66
CA PHE A 81 0.11 -9.88 -12.22
C PHE A 81 -0.70 -11.11 -12.69
N PRO A 82 -1.57 -11.72 -11.87
CA PRO A 82 -2.36 -12.86 -12.31
C PRO A 82 -3.32 -12.49 -13.44
N CYS A 83 -3.95 -11.31 -13.39
CA CYS A 83 -4.83 -10.85 -14.46
C CYS A 83 -4.09 -10.70 -15.80
N ALA A 84 -2.90 -10.10 -15.79
CA ALA A 84 -2.09 -9.90 -16.99
C ALA A 84 -1.57 -11.22 -17.56
N VAL A 85 -1.09 -12.13 -16.69
CA VAL A 85 -0.57 -13.44 -17.10
C VAL A 85 -1.68 -14.33 -17.66
N VAL A 86 -2.84 -14.39 -17.00
CA VAL A 86 -4.00 -15.17 -17.49
C VAL A 86 -4.52 -14.58 -18.81
N TYR A 87 -4.58 -13.25 -18.93
CA TYR A 87 -4.93 -12.60 -20.20
C TYR A 87 -4.00 -13.04 -21.33
N LEU A 88 -2.68 -13.00 -21.10
CA LEU A 88 -1.71 -13.44 -22.11
C LEU A 88 -1.95 -14.89 -22.50
N ALA A 89 -2.10 -15.79 -21.53
CA ALA A 89 -2.31 -17.21 -21.78
C ALA A 89 -3.59 -17.50 -22.58
N VAL A 90 -4.71 -16.87 -22.23
CA VAL A 90 -5.96 -17.01 -22.99
C VAL A 90 -5.81 -16.45 -24.39
N SER A 91 -5.15 -15.29 -24.53
CA SER A 91 -4.99 -14.62 -25.82
C SER A 91 -4.05 -15.36 -26.78
N THR A 92 -3.11 -16.16 -26.27
CA THR A 92 -2.18 -16.96 -27.07
C THR A 92 -2.67 -18.39 -27.32
N GLY A 93 -3.81 -18.78 -26.75
CA GLY A 93 -4.33 -20.15 -26.81
C GLY A 93 -3.62 -21.13 -25.87
N ASP A 94 -2.84 -20.62 -24.91
CA ASP A 94 -2.13 -21.41 -23.90
C ASP A 94 -2.99 -21.71 -22.65
N GLU A 95 -4.29 -21.44 -22.69
CA GLU A 95 -5.21 -21.62 -21.55
C GLU A 95 -5.19 -23.04 -20.97
N ALA A 96 -4.97 -24.06 -21.81
CA ALA A 96 -4.90 -25.46 -21.38
C ALA A 96 -3.72 -25.75 -20.44
N LYS A 97 -2.71 -24.87 -20.39
CA LYS A 97 -1.56 -24.98 -19.48
C LYS A 97 -1.88 -24.47 -18.07
N PHE A 98 -3.02 -23.78 -17.88
CA PHE A 98 -3.45 -23.26 -16.59
C PHE A 98 -4.19 -24.32 -15.76
N THR A 99 -3.41 -25.20 -15.14
CA THR A 99 -3.90 -26.14 -14.13
C THR A 99 -4.08 -25.43 -12.77
N VAL A 100 -4.75 -26.09 -11.82
CA VAL A 100 -4.84 -25.61 -10.42
C VAL A 100 -3.44 -25.32 -9.83
N VAL A 101 -2.46 -26.16 -10.14
CA VAL A 101 -1.06 -25.97 -9.70
C VAL A 101 -0.47 -24.69 -10.31
N SER A 102 -0.73 -24.41 -11.59
CA SER A 102 -0.30 -23.19 -12.27
C SER A 102 -0.88 -21.93 -11.61
N TYR A 103 -2.15 -21.97 -11.18
CA TYR A 103 -2.78 -20.85 -10.47
C TYR A 103 -2.19 -20.63 -9.07
N ILE A 104 -1.88 -21.70 -8.33
CA ILE A 104 -1.22 -21.60 -7.02
C ILE A 104 0.18 -21.00 -7.19
N LEU A 105 0.95 -21.50 -8.16
CA LEU A 105 2.27 -20.97 -8.48
C LEU A 105 2.19 -19.49 -8.86
N LEU A 106 1.24 -19.11 -9.70
CA LEU A 106 1.02 -17.72 -10.11
C LEU A 106 0.64 -16.82 -8.93
N ALA A 107 -0.17 -17.29 -7.98
CA ALA A 107 -0.52 -16.51 -6.79
C ALA A 107 0.69 -16.26 -5.88
N LEU A 108 1.51 -17.29 -5.64
CA LEU A 108 2.74 -17.18 -4.85
C LEU A 108 3.75 -16.25 -5.54
N LEU A 109 4.01 -16.50 -6.83
CA LEU A 109 4.95 -15.72 -7.62
C LEU A 109 4.50 -14.26 -7.73
N SER A 110 3.22 -14.01 -7.95
CA SER A 110 2.64 -12.66 -7.95
C SER A 110 2.92 -11.92 -6.65
N THR A 111 2.68 -12.57 -5.50
CA THR A 111 2.86 -11.95 -4.18
C THR A 111 4.33 -11.59 -3.93
N MET A 112 5.25 -12.51 -4.27
CA MET A 112 6.68 -12.28 -4.13
C MET A 112 7.20 -11.22 -5.10
N SER A 113 6.80 -11.29 -6.37
CA SER A 113 7.20 -10.33 -7.40
C SER A 113 6.63 -8.94 -7.15
N ALA A 114 5.46 -8.82 -6.52
CA ALA A 114 4.89 -7.52 -6.18
C ALA A 114 5.80 -6.76 -5.22
N ALA A 115 6.34 -7.40 -4.18
CA ALA A 115 7.31 -6.75 -3.29
C ALA A 115 8.66 -6.44 -3.94
N ALA A 116 9.00 -7.12 -5.04
CA ALA A 116 10.23 -6.90 -5.79
C ALA A 116 10.10 -5.81 -6.87
N ALA A 117 8.88 -5.38 -7.20
CA ALA A 117 8.66 -4.36 -8.22
C ALA A 117 9.02 -2.97 -7.67
N ALA A 118 9.78 -2.20 -8.45
CA ALA A 118 10.15 -0.85 -8.06
C ALA A 118 8.90 0.06 -7.98
N PRO A 119 8.82 0.99 -7.01
CA PRO A 119 7.67 1.87 -6.80
C PRO A 119 7.63 3.08 -7.77
N VAL A 120 7.87 2.81 -9.05
CA VAL A 120 7.95 3.79 -10.15
C VAL A 120 7.01 3.40 -11.29
N PRO A 121 6.65 4.33 -12.18
CA PRO A 121 5.65 4.07 -13.21
C PRO A 121 6.04 2.91 -14.13
N SER A 122 5.07 2.08 -14.48
CA SER A 122 5.19 0.93 -15.39
C SER A 122 6.20 -0.16 -15.00
N ALA A 123 6.82 -0.11 -13.81
CA ALA A 123 7.82 -1.10 -13.40
C ALA A 123 7.26 -2.53 -13.36
N ALA A 124 6.00 -2.69 -12.93
CA ALA A 124 5.35 -3.99 -12.85
C ALA A 124 5.13 -4.64 -14.22
N LEU A 125 4.96 -3.86 -15.29
CA LEU A 125 4.73 -4.40 -16.63
C LEU A 125 5.91 -5.25 -17.12
N VAL A 126 7.13 -4.87 -16.77
CA VAL A 126 8.36 -5.59 -17.14
C VAL A 126 8.40 -6.99 -16.53
N LEU A 127 7.80 -7.18 -15.35
CA LEU A 127 7.80 -8.45 -14.62
C LEU A 127 6.73 -9.43 -15.12
N VAL A 128 5.78 -8.99 -15.95
CA VAL A 128 4.72 -9.86 -16.50
C VAL A 128 5.30 -10.93 -17.42
N LEU A 129 6.24 -10.59 -18.29
CA LEU A 129 6.80 -11.54 -19.27
C LEU A 129 7.63 -12.66 -18.61
N PRO A 130 8.57 -12.37 -17.69
CA PRO A 130 9.24 -13.42 -16.93
C PRO A 130 8.26 -14.32 -16.16
N MET A 131 7.22 -13.74 -15.58
CA MET A 131 6.19 -14.48 -14.84
C MET A 131 5.37 -15.40 -15.75
N PHE A 132 4.93 -14.89 -16.90
CA PHE A 132 4.25 -15.69 -17.92
C PHE A 132 5.12 -16.86 -18.38
N ASN A 133 6.41 -16.61 -18.67
CA ASN A 133 7.35 -17.64 -19.08
C ASN A 133 7.59 -18.69 -17.99
N ALA A 134 7.67 -18.27 -16.73
CA ALA A 134 7.85 -19.17 -15.59
C ALA A 134 6.63 -20.10 -15.40
N VAL A 135 5.41 -19.59 -15.55
CA VAL A 135 4.18 -20.37 -15.36
C VAL A 135 3.86 -21.25 -16.57
N CYS A 136 4.10 -20.77 -17.80
CA CYS A 136 3.78 -21.49 -19.02
C CYS A 136 4.92 -22.39 -19.53
N GLY A 137 6.11 -22.34 -18.92
CA GLY A 137 7.27 -23.11 -19.33
C GLY A 137 7.88 -22.68 -20.67
N THR A 138 7.67 -21.43 -21.07
CA THR A 138 8.03 -20.88 -22.39
C THR A 138 9.31 -20.05 -22.34
N THR A 139 10.36 -20.55 -21.68
CA THR A 139 11.59 -19.80 -21.37
C THR A 139 12.39 -19.26 -22.57
N ASN A 140 12.01 -19.59 -23.81
CA ASN A 140 12.62 -19.08 -25.06
C ASN A 140 11.58 -18.66 -26.12
N ALA A 141 10.32 -18.44 -25.74
CA ALA A 141 9.31 -18.02 -26.70
C ALA A 141 9.43 -16.51 -27.03
N PRO A 142 9.19 -16.11 -28.28
CA PRO A 142 9.05 -14.69 -28.63
C PRO A 142 7.94 -14.06 -27.80
N THR A 143 8.09 -12.76 -27.50
CA THR A 143 7.08 -12.01 -26.74
C THR A 143 5.71 -12.16 -27.41
N PRO A 144 4.67 -12.56 -26.67
CA PRO A 144 3.32 -12.67 -27.23
C PRO A 144 2.90 -11.37 -27.92
N ALA A 145 2.39 -11.47 -29.16
CA ALA A 145 1.95 -10.29 -29.93
C ALA A 145 0.92 -9.44 -29.14
N ASN A 146 0.10 -10.12 -28.33
CA ASN A 146 -0.96 -9.50 -27.52
C ASN A 146 -0.45 -8.77 -26.28
N PHE A 147 0.85 -8.84 -25.96
CA PHE A 147 1.48 -8.03 -24.91
C PHE A 147 1.41 -6.52 -25.24
N SER A 148 1.40 -6.16 -26.53
CA SER A 148 1.24 -4.78 -26.99
C SER A 148 -0.05 -4.11 -26.46
N TYR A 149 -1.14 -4.88 -26.29
CA TYR A 149 -2.38 -4.35 -25.68
C TYR A 149 -2.22 -4.06 -24.18
N LEU A 150 -1.46 -4.89 -23.45
CA LEU A 150 -1.14 -4.59 -22.05
C LEU A 150 -0.30 -3.31 -21.95
N LEU A 151 0.71 -3.16 -22.81
CA LEU A 151 1.52 -1.95 -22.91
C LEU A 151 0.64 -0.72 -23.16
N ALA A 152 -0.30 -0.81 -24.09
CA ALA A 152 -1.21 0.29 -24.43
C ALA A 152 -2.15 0.67 -23.27
N MET A 153 -2.50 -0.27 -22.38
CA MET A 153 -3.41 -0.05 -21.25
C MET A 153 -2.70 0.24 -19.93
N ASP A 154 -1.41 -0.06 -19.82
CA ASP A 154 -0.65 0.04 -18.58
C ASP A 154 -0.65 1.45 -18.02
N PHE A 155 -0.65 2.48 -18.87
CA PHE A 155 -0.75 3.87 -18.39
C PHE A 155 -1.96 4.05 -17.45
N LEU A 156 -3.11 3.46 -17.74
CA LEU A 156 -4.30 3.61 -16.92
C LEU A 156 -4.30 2.62 -15.74
N LEU A 157 -3.94 1.36 -16.01
CA LEU A 157 -3.92 0.31 -15.00
C LEU A 157 -2.93 0.64 -13.87
N ASP A 158 -1.76 1.16 -14.21
CA ASP A 158 -0.71 1.52 -13.27
C ASP A 158 -1.17 2.56 -12.25
N ARG A 159 -1.89 3.59 -12.72
CA ARG A 159 -2.44 4.65 -11.86
C ARG A 159 -3.40 4.10 -10.82
N PHE A 160 -4.26 3.16 -11.20
CA PHE A 160 -5.16 2.49 -10.26
C PHE A 160 -4.43 1.57 -9.27
N ARG A 161 -3.35 0.90 -9.70
CA ARG A 161 -2.51 0.10 -8.81
C ARG A 161 -1.83 0.98 -7.77
N THR A 162 -1.17 2.04 -8.19
CA THR A 162 -0.47 2.96 -7.30
C THR A 162 -1.42 3.63 -6.32
N TRP A 163 -2.59 4.07 -6.81
CA TRP A 163 -3.65 4.60 -5.95
C TRP A 163 -4.08 3.60 -4.85
N LEU A 164 -4.23 2.32 -5.19
CA LEU A 164 -4.59 1.28 -4.23
C LEU A 164 -3.45 1.00 -3.22
N ASN A 165 -2.20 0.95 -3.68
CA ASN A 165 -1.04 0.71 -2.84
C ASN A 165 -0.90 1.81 -1.77
N VAL A 166 -0.89 3.08 -2.19
CA VAL A 166 -0.82 4.24 -1.28
C VAL A 166 -2.01 4.29 -0.33
N SER A 167 -3.20 3.95 -0.81
CA SER A 167 -4.38 3.85 0.05
C SER A 167 -4.23 2.76 1.11
N GLY A 168 -3.66 1.62 0.74
CA GLY A 168 -3.35 0.53 1.65
C GLY A 168 -2.36 0.94 2.74
N ASP A 169 -1.31 1.69 2.37
CA ASP A 169 -0.32 2.20 3.34
C ASP A 169 -0.98 3.06 4.42
N LEU A 170 -1.85 3.98 4.01
CA LEU A 170 -2.58 4.88 4.91
C LEU A 170 -3.58 4.11 5.79
N VAL A 171 -4.23 3.08 5.27
CA VAL A 171 -5.12 2.21 6.04
C VAL A 171 -4.32 1.46 7.11
N VAL A 172 -3.21 0.82 6.73
CA VAL A 172 -2.38 0.04 7.66
C VAL A 172 -1.80 0.96 8.75
N ALA A 173 -1.30 2.14 8.38
CA ALA A 173 -0.77 3.10 9.35
C ALA A 173 -1.82 3.54 10.39
N GLN A 174 -3.05 3.81 9.96
CA GLN A 174 -4.16 4.13 10.86
C GLN A 174 -4.56 2.94 11.74
N CYS A 175 -4.61 1.73 11.19
CA CYS A 175 -4.91 0.52 11.97
C CYS A 175 -3.84 0.28 13.06
N VAL A 176 -2.55 0.37 12.71
CA VAL A 176 -1.44 0.19 13.66
C VAL A 176 -1.49 1.26 14.75
N ALA A 177 -1.72 2.52 14.38
CA ALA A 177 -1.88 3.60 15.36
C ALA A 177 -3.06 3.36 16.32
N ALA A 178 -4.19 2.86 15.81
CA ALA A 178 -5.34 2.51 16.64
C ALA A 178 -5.03 1.35 17.60
N MET A 179 -4.27 0.35 17.15
CA MET A 179 -3.84 -0.79 17.97
C MET A 179 -2.86 -0.36 19.07
N GLU A 180 -1.89 0.50 18.76
CA GLU A 180 -0.93 1.02 19.74
C GLU A 180 -1.63 1.81 20.84
N LYS A 181 -2.60 2.66 20.48
CA LYS A 181 -3.41 3.43 21.43
C LYS A 181 -4.21 2.53 22.38
N GLN A 182 -4.66 1.37 21.93
CA GLN A 182 -5.37 0.39 22.77
C GLN A 182 -4.43 -0.39 23.70
N ALA A 183 -3.18 -0.60 23.29
CA ALA A 183 -2.18 -1.34 24.06
C ALA A 183 -1.52 -0.50 25.17
N MET A 184 -1.47 0.83 25.03
CA MET A 184 -0.78 1.69 25.99
C MET A 184 -1.71 2.10 27.15
N PRO A 185 -1.35 1.85 28.43
CA PRO A 185 -2.11 2.35 29.57
C PRO A 185 -2.10 3.89 29.60
N PRO A 186 -3.10 4.55 30.21
CA PRO A 186 -3.14 6.00 30.28
C PRO A 186 -1.86 6.52 30.93
N ARG A 187 -1.14 7.39 30.20
CA ARG A 187 0.09 8.03 30.68
C ARG A 187 -0.25 8.73 31.99
N ARG A 188 0.30 8.26 33.12
CA ARG A 188 0.24 9.03 34.37
C ARG A 188 0.92 10.36 34.08
N VAL A 189 0.13 11.42 34.07
CA VAL A 189 0.66 12.77 34.19
C VAL A 189 1.34 12.79 35.55
N SER A 190 2.67 12.78 35.59
CA SER A 190 3.40 13.10 36.81
C SER A 190 3.08 14.55 37.12
N SER A 191 2.15 14.77 38.05
CA SER A 191 1.93 16.07 38.66
C SER A 191 3.22 16.46 39.39
N SER A 192 4.09 17.22 38.72
CA SER A 192 5.07 18.05 39.41
C SER A 192 4.30 19.20 40.06
N THR A 193 3.60 18.89 41.14
CA THR A 193 3.15 19.86 42.14
C THR A 193 4.13 19.75 43.30
N ASP A 194 5.27 20.42 43.16
CA ASP A 194 5.99 20.89 44.34
C ASP A 194 5.29 22.21 44.73
N PRO A 195 4.71 22.31 45.94
CA PRO A 195 4.11 23.56 46.38
C PRO A 195 5.20 24.61 46.61
N GLU A 196 4.96 25.82 46.10
CA GLU A 196 5.61 27.03 46.57
C GLU A 196 5.42 27.14 48.09
N GLU A 197 6.52 27.08 48.83
CA GLU A 197 6.57 27.60 50.19
C GLU A 197 7.12 29.03 50.12
N GLY A 198 6.22 29.99 50.32
CA GLY A 198 6.50 31.40 50.28
C GLY A 198 7.24 31.91 51.51
N ASP A 199 8.20 32.77 51.20
CA ASP A 199 8.36 34.11 51.75
C ASP A 199 9.13 34.35 53.06
N SER A 200 10.04 35.33 52.93
CA SER A 200 10.46 36.32 53.91
C SER A 200 11.35 35.89 55.10
N SER A 201 12.65 36.17 54.97
CA SER A 201 13.32 37.04 55.95
C SER A 201 14.65 37.62 55.46
N LEU A 202 14.63 38.94 55.26
CA LEU A 202 15.67 39.95 55.53
C LEU A 202 16.98 39.98 54.72
N SER A 203 17.04 41.01 53.86
CA SER A 203 18.10 42.05 53.77
C SER A 203 19.48 41.79 54.40
N SER A 204 20.48 41.81 53.52
CA SER A 204 21.93 42.08 53.64
C SER A 204 22.37 43.17 54.66
N PRO A 205 23.68 43.36 54.95
CA PRO A 205 24.89 42.57 54.67
C PRO A 205 25.64 42.05 55.91
#